data_AF-A0A1H9GCB2-F1
#
_entry.id   AF-A0A1H9GCB2-F1
#
_cell.length_a   1.000
_cell.length_b   1.000
_cell.length_c   1.000
_cell.angle_alpha   90.00
_cell.angle_beta   90.00
_cell.angle_gamma   90.00
#
_symmetry.space_group_name_H-M   'P 1'
#
loop_
_entity.id
_entity.type
_entity.pdbx_description
1 polymer ?
#
loop_
_entity_poly.entity_id
_entity_poly.type
_entity_poly.pdbx_seq_one_letter_code
_entity_poly.pdbx_strand_id
1 'polypeptide(L)'
;MKIFNLFLMIAVGFIFSSPLMSAAEPNKDFQSEKNREIGNVKERIQILEGRLTCMQKTNDFDSLKTCNQAADQKLDALENKINAQERKMKQDDNKTKQPDNKTPDNKQPSNNKPENKNNTN
;
A
#
# COMPACT_ATOMS: atom_id res chain seq x y z
N MET A 1 16.47 -51.74 -2.63
CA MET A 1 16.72 -50.32 -2.98
C MET A 1 15.52 -49.58 -3.60
N LYS A 2 14.55 -50.22 -4.27
CA LYS A 2 13.41 -49.49 -4.86
C LYS A 2 12.33 -49.05 -3.86
N ILE A 3 12.02 -49.87 -2.86
CA ILE A 3 10.94 -49.60 -1.89
C ILE A 3 11.34 -48.51 -0.87
N PHE A 4 12.59 -48.50 -0.41
CA PHE A 4 13.10 -47.50 0.52
C PHE A 4 13.08 -46.07 -0.07
N ASN A 5 13.41 -45.92 -1.35
CA ASN A 5 13.34 -44.63 -2.05
C ASN A 5 11.88 -44.16 -2.24
N LEU A 6 10.93 -45.09 -2.40
CA LEU A 6 9.51 -44.76 -2.51
C LEU A 6 8.96 -44.23 -1.17
N PHE A 7 9.31 -44.87 -0.05
CA PHE A 7 8.93 -44.37 1.29
C PHE A 7 9.56 -43.02 1.61
N LEU A 8 10.80 -42.77 1.18
CA LEU A 8 11.46 -41.47 1.33
C LEU A 8 10.74 -40.36 0.56
N MET A 9 10.33 -40.62 -0.68
CA MET A 9 9.57 -39.65 -1.49
C MET A 9 8.18 -39.35 -0.92
N ILE A 10 7.50 -40.38 -0.38
CA ILE A 10 6.18 -40.21 0.25
C ILE A 10 6.31 -39.39 1.55
N ALA A 11 7.33 -39.68 2.39
CA ALA A 11 7.55 -38.96 3.64
C ALA A 11 7.89 -37.48 3.42
N VAL A 12 8.66 -37.14 2.39
CA VAL A 12 8.95 -35.74 2.02
C VAL A 12 7.67 -35.01 1.59
N GLY A 13 6.73 -35.69 0.91
CA GLY A 13 5.44 -35.09 0.51
C GLY A 13 4.50 -34.75 1.68
N PHE A 14 4.55 -35.52 2.77
CA PHE A 14 3.68 -35.30 3.94
C PHE A 14 4.17 -34.20 4.89
N ILE A 15 5.47 -33.89 4.91
CA ILE A 15 6.02 -32.84 5.79
C ILE A 15 5.70 -31.43 5.24
N PHE A 16 5.53 -31.27 3.92
CA PHE A 16 5.21 -29.97 3.30
C PHE A 16 3.72 -29.71 3.05
N SER A 17 2.85 -30.68 3.31
CA SER A 17 1.40 -30.58 3.03
C SER A 17 0.55 -30.12 4.20
N SER A 18 1.17 -29.69 5.31
CA SER A 18 0.45 -28.99 6.37
C SER A 18 0.56 -27.48 6.13
N PRO A 19 -0.48 -26.81 5.61
CA PRO A 19 -0.59 -25.38 5.82
C PRO A 19 -0.75 -25.20 7.32
N LEU A 20 0.31 -24.72 7.98
CA LEU A 20 0.18 -24.06 9.27
C LEU A 20 -0.63 -22.78 9.02
N MET A 21 -1.95 -22.93 8.89
CA MET A 21 -2.88 -21.81 8.97
C MET A 21 -2.83 -21.32 10.42
N SER A 22 -1.84 -20.48 10.71
CA SER A 22 -2.00 -19.49 11.74
C SER A 22 -3.17 -18.62 11.27
N ALA A 23 -4.32 -18.78 11.92
CA ALA A 23 -5.48 -17.92 11.74
C ALA A 23 -5.14 -16.53 12.30
N ALA A 24 -4.27 -15.81 11.60
CA ALA A 24 -4.21 -14.38 11.73
C ALA A 24 -5.52 -13.85 11.13
N GLU A 25 -6.26 -13.07 11.92
CA GLU A 25 -7.45 -12.37 11.45
C GLU A 25 -7.16 -11.71 10.09
N PRO A 26 -8.10 -11.77 9.12
CA PRO A 26 -7.89 -11.16 7.82
C PRO A 26 -7.73 -9.65 8.01
N ASN A 27 -6.47 -9.22 8.08
CA ASN A 27 -6.13 -7.82 8.06
C ASN A 27 -6.61 -7.29 6.71
N LYS A 28 -7.72 -6.53 6.71
CA LYS A 28 -8.31 -5.95 5.51
C LYS A 28 -7.28 -5.13 4.72
N ASP A 29 -6.33 -4.55 5.41
CA ASP A 29 -5.28 -3.73 4.81
C ASP A 29 -4.25 -4.61 4.09
N PHE A 30 -3.97 -5.82 4.57
CA PHE A 30 -3.05 -6.75 3.91
C PHE A 30 -3.52 -7.19 2.52
N GLN A 31 -4.80 -7.53 2.35
CA GLN A 31 -5.32 -7.94 1.03
C GLN A 31 -5.33 -6.76 0.05
N SER A 32 -5.68 -5.57 0.54
CA SER A 32 -5.64 -4.34 -0.25
C SER A 32 -4.21 -4.02 -0.73
N GLU A 33 -3.25 -4.08 0.19
CA GLU A 33 -1.84 -3.85 -0.06
C GLU A 33 -1.26 -4.87 -1.07
N LYS A 34 -1.52 -6.15 -0.83
CA LYS A 34 -1.11 -7.23 -1.73
C LYS A 34 -1.67 -7.03 -3.14
N ASN A 35 -2.96 -6.73 -3.27
CA ASN A 35 -3.60 -6.52 -4.57
C ASN A 35 -3.01 -5.31 -5.30
N ARG A 36 -2.67 -4.25 -4.56
CA ARG A 36 -1.95 -3.11 -5.13
C ARG A 36 -0.59 -3.51 -5.66
N GLU A 37 0.24 -4.18 -4.86
CA GLU A 37 1.59 -4.59 -5.29
C GLU A 37 1.53 -5.51 -6.51
N ILE A 38 0.57 -6.44 -6.55
CA ILE A 38 0.29 -7.26 -7.74
C ILE A 38 -0.06 -6.38 -8.94
N GLY A 39 -0.90 -5.36 -8.75
CA GLY A 39 -1.24 -4.39 -9.80
C GLY A 39 -0.01 -3.65 -10.34
N ASN A 40 0.85 -3.17 -9.45
CA ASN A 40 2.09 -2.47 -9.80
C ASN A 40 3.04 -3.38 -10.61
N VAL A 41 3.23 -4.63 -10.15
CA VAL A 41 4.06 -5.62 -10.85
C VAL A 41 3.47 -5.95 -12.22
N LYS A 42 2.14 -6.13 -12.32
CA LYS A 42 1.47 -6.40 -13.59
C LYS A 42 1.67 -5.26 -14.60
N GLU A 43 1.61 -4.01 -14.14
CA GLU A 43 1.85 -2.84 -15.00
C GLU A 43 3.32 -2.78 -15.47
N ARG A 44 4.30 -3.07 -14.58
CA ARG A 44 5.71 -3.20 -14.97
C ARG A 44 5.91 -4.27 -16.05
N ILE A 45 5.30 -5.44 -15.89
CA ILE A 45 5.37 -6.53 -16.87
C ILE A 45 4.83 -6.08 -18.23
N GLN A 46 3.66 -5.44 -18.28
CA GLN A 46 3.09 -4.96 -19.54
C GLN A 46 3.96 -3.92 -20.25
N ILE A 47 4.62 -3.03 -19.50
CA ILE A 47 5.54 -2.05 -20.08
C ILE A 47 6.75 -2.76 -20.71
N LEU A 48 7.32 -3.75 -20.02
CA LEU A 48 8.46 -4.52 -20.50
C LEU A 48 8.10 -5.41 -21.71
N GLU A 49 6.93 -6.05 -21.69
CA GLU A 49 6.41 -6.80 -22.84
C GLU A 49 6.20 -5.89 -24.05
N GLY A 50 5.67 -4.68 -23.84
CA GLY A 50 5.52 -3.66 -24.87
C GLY A 50 6.86 -3.22 -25.45
N ARG A 51 7.86 -2.99 -24.60
CA ARG A 51 9.24 -2.65 -25.02
C ARG A 51 9.83 -3.76 -25.88
N LEU A 52 9.72 -5.00 -25.42
CA LEU A 52 10.26 -6.18 -26.13
C LEU A 52 9.56 -6.37 -27.48
N THR A 53 8.24 -6.23 -27.53
CA THR A 53 7.46 -6.27 -28.77
C THR A 53 7.85 -5.16 -29.74
N CYS A 54 8.11 -3.95 -29.23
CA CYS A 54 8.58 -2.83 -30.04
C CYS A 54 9.95 -3.15 -30.66
N MET A 55 10.91 -3.58 -29.83
CA MET A 55 12.26 -3.93 -30.28
C MET A 55 12.27 -5.08 -31.29
N GLN A 56 11.38 -6.08 -31.15
CA GLN A 56 11.25 -7.18 -32.11
C GLN A 56 10.73 -6.75 -33.48
N LYS A 57 10.01 -5.63 -33.57
CA LYS A 57 9.43 -5.13 -34.83
C LYS A 57 10.32 -4.13 -35.57
N THR A 58 11.43 -3.73 -34.97
CA THR A 58 12.28 -2.65 -35.46
C THR A 58 13.67 -3.18 -35.79
N ASN A 59 14.25 -2.72 -36.89
CA ASN A 59 15.56 -3.18 -37.37
C ASN A 59 16.63 -2.06 -37.44
N ASP A 60 16.26 -0.83 -37.12
CA ASP A 60 17.15 0.33 -37.13
C ASP A 60 17.35 0.91 -35.72
N PHE A 61 18.50 1.54 -35.53
CA PHE A 61 18.92 2.03 -34.22
C PHE A 61 18.02 3.16 -33.68
N ASP A 62 17.51 4.04 -34.54
CA ASP A 62 16.68 5.17 -34.12
C ASP A 62 15.31 4.69 -33.62
N SER A 63 14.72 3.69 -34.28
CA SER A 63 13.51 3.02 -33.81
C SER A 63 13.75 2.27 -32.50
N LEU A 64 14.88 1.57 -32.33
CA LEU A 64 15.25 0.93 -31.05
C LEU A 64 15.36 1.95 -29.92
N LYS A 65 15.99 3.11 -30.17
CA LYS A 65 16.10 4.20 -29.21
C LYS A 65 14.72 4.72 -28.81
N THR A 66 13.82 4.88 -29.78
CA THR A 66 12.44 5.31 -29.55
C THR A 66 11.66 4.29 -28.70
N CYS A 67 11.80 2.99 -28.97
CA CYS A 67 11.20 1.93 -28.15
C CYS A 67 11.66 1.99 -26.69
N ASN A 68 12.96 2.19 -26.46
CA ASN A 68 13.53 2.30 -25.13
C ASN A 68 13.00 3.54 -24.40
N GLN A 69 13.07 4.72 -25.04
CA GLN A 69 12.62 5.97 -24.44
C GLN A 69 11.13 5.95 -24.09
N ALA A 70 10.29 5.35 -24.95
CA ALA A 70 8.86 5.21 -24.66
C ALA A 70 8.59 4.29 -23.46
N ALA A 71 9.39 3.23 -23.29
CA ALA A 71 9.29 2.34 -22.14
C ALA A 71 9.76 3.03 -20.85
N ASP A 72 10.86 3.78 -20.90
CA ASP A 72 11.40 4.53 -19.76
C ASP A 72 10.39 5.56 -19.26
N GLN A 73 9.77 6.34 -20.16
CA GLN A 73 8.71 7.29 -19.80
C GLN A 73 7.51 6.62 -19.10
N LYS A 74 7.14 5.41 -19.52
CA LYS A 74 6.05 4.65 -18.88
C LYS A 74 6.46 4.14 -17.51
N LEU A 75 7.71 3.69 -17.34
CA LEU A 75 8.24 3.27 -16.05
C LEU A 75 8.32 4.44 -15.07
N ASP A 76 8.78 5.61 -15.51
CA ASP A 76 8.81 6.83 -14.68
C ASP A 76 7.40 7.26 -14.25
N ALA A 77 6.43 7.20 -15.16
CA ALA A 77 5.04 7.49 -14.84
C ALA A 77 4.47 6.50 -13.80
N LEU A 78 4.78 5.21 -13.93
CA LEU A 78 4.38 4.19 -12.97
C LEU A 78 5.05 4.39 -11.61
N GLU A 79 6.34 4.70 -11.58
CA GLU A 79 7.07 4.98 -10.35
C GLU A 79 6.50 6.20 -9.63
N ASN A 80 6.16 7.27 -10.36
CA ASN A 80 5.49 8.44 -9.79
C ASN A 80 4.11 8.11 -9.21
N LYS A 81 3.34 7.23 -9.86
CA LYS A 81 2.05 6.74 -9.38
C LYS A 81 2.20 5.95 -8.07
N ILE A 82 3.19 5.06 -7.99
CA ILE A 82 3.50 4.27 -6.78
C ILE A 82 3.89 5.22 -5.63
N ASN A 83 4.81 6.14 -5.87
CA ASN A 83 5.25 7.11 -4.88
C ASN A 83 4.11 8.02 -4.38
N ALA A 84 3.21 8.46 -5.28
CA ALA A 84 2.04 9.24 -4.89
C ALA A 84 1.06 8.43 -4.02
N GLN A 85 0.92 7.13 -4.30
CA GLN A 85 0.07 6.24 -3.53
C GLN A 85 0.64 5.97 -2.12
N GLU A 86 1.95 5.75 -2.00
CA GLU A 86 2.62 5.56 -0.71
C GLU A 86 2.48 6.81 0.19
N ARG A 87 2.61 8.01 -0.38
CA ARG A 87 2.39 9.27 0.36
C ARG A 87 0.96 9.37 0.92
N LYS A 88 -0.04 8.97 0.14
CA LYS A 88 -1.45 8.98 0.59
C LYS A 88 -1.66 8.05 1.78
N MET A 89 -1.11 6.84 1.73
CA MET A 89 -1.19 5.92 2.88
C MET A 89 -0.55 6.49 4.14
N LYS A 90 0.66 7.06 4.03
CA LYS A 90 1.33 7.69 5.18
C LYS A 90 0.52 8.83 5.77
N GLN A 91 -0.22 9.57 4.94
CA GLN A 91 -1.11 10.64 5.39
C GLN A 91 -2.35 10.07 6.10
N ASP A 92 -2.97 9.02 5.55
CA ASP A 92 -4.13 8.35 6.15
C ASP A 92 -3.78 7.68 7.49
N ASP A 93 -2.59 7.07 7.59
CA ASP A 93 -2.05 6.49 8.83
C ASP A 93 -1.83 7.57 9.90
N ASN A 94 -1.25 8.72 9.51
CA ASN A 94 -1.03 9.84 10.43
C ASN A 94 -2.34 10.47 10.92
N LYS A 95 -3.36 10.56 10.06
CA LYS A 95 -4.69 11.05 10.43
C LYS A 95 -5.41 10.09 11.38
N THR A 96 -5.22 8.78 11.21
CA THR A 96 -5.79 7.74 12.09
C THR A 96 -5.09 7.67 13.45
N LYS A 97 -3.84 8.13 13.56
CA LYS A 97 -3.05 8.16 14.80
C LYS A 97 -3.14 9.45 15.60
N GLN A 98 -3.85 10.48 15.14
CA GLN A 98 -4.03 11.71 15.92
C GLN A 98 -5.04 11.44 17.03
N PRO A 99 -4.65 11.42 18.33
CA PRO A 99 -5.61 11.29 19.40
C PRO A 99 -6.47 12.56 19.44
N ASP A 100 -7.77 12.38 19.60
CA ASP A 100 -8.75 13.44 19.84
C ASP A 100 -8.51 14.13 21.20
N ASN A 101 -7.33 14.69 21.45
CA ASN A 101 -7.15 15.65 22.54
C ASN A 101 -7.63 17.02 22.08
N LYS A 102 -8.94 17.14 21.87
CA LYS A 102 -9.64 18.39 22.14
C LYS A 102 -10.29 18.27 23.50
N THR A 103 -9.54 18.64 24.54
CA THR A 103 -10.15 19.20 25.74
C THR A 103 -11.04 20.35 25.27
N PRO A 104 -12.37 20.33 25.48
CA PRO A 104 -13.13 21.55 25.35
C PRO A 104 -12.70 22.44 26.52
N ASP A 105 -11.95 23.50 26.22
CA ASP A 105 -11.82 24.66 27.09
C ASP A 105 -13.24 25.17 27.37
N ASN A 106 -13.84 24.70 28.46
CA ASN A 106 -15.10 25.23 28.95
C ASN A 106 -14.79 26.60 29.58
N LYS A 107 -14.74 27.63 28.72
CA LYS A 107 -14.81 29.02 29.14
C LYS A 107 -16.11 29.20 29.93
N GLN A 108 -15.95 29.32 31.24
CA GLN A 108 -16.94 29.83 32.16
C GLN A 108 -17.54 31.14 31.61
N PRO A 109 -18.85 31.22 31.34
CA PRO A 109 -19.47 32.49 30.99
C PRO A 109 -19.62 33.34 32.26
N SER A 110 -18.88 34.45 32.31
CA SER A 110 -19.16 35.55 33.23
C SER A 110 -20.53 36.13 32.89
N ASN A 111 -21.49 36.03 33.80
CA ASN A 111 -22.69 36.87 33.73
C ASN A 111 -22.72 37.79 34.94
N ASN A 112 -22.50 39.07 34.63
CA ASN A 112 -22.58 40.22 35.51
C ASN A 112 -23.96 40.30 36.16
N LYS A 113 -24.01 40.46 37.48
CA LYS A 113 -25.15 41.04 38.19
C LYS A 113 -24.72 42.42 38.71
N PRO A 114 -25.38 43.53 38.31
CA PRO A 114 -25.05 44.84 38.86
C PRO A 114 -25.51 44.97 40.31
N GLU A 115 -24.66 45.64 41.09
CA GLU A 115 -24.90 46.06 42.48
C GLU A 115 -26.10 47.01 42.58
N ASN A 116 -26.88 46.89 43.65
CA ASN A 116 -27.49 48.06 44.26
C ASN A 116 -27.55 47.87 45.78
N LYS A 117 -26.62 48.51 46.48
CA LYS A 117 -26.65 48.73 47.92
C LYS A 117 -27.23 50.14 48.12
N ASN A 118 -28.47 50.22 48.61
CA ASN A 118 -28.98 51.43 49.25
C ASN A 118 -29.13 51.15 50.74
N ASN A 119 -28.35 51.87 51.54
CA ASN A 119 -28.50 52.01 52.99
C ASN A 119 -29.67 52.94 53.34
N THR A 120 -29.97 53.00 54.64
CA THR A 120 -30.86 53.92 55.41
C THR A 120 -32.29 53.36 55.54
N ASN A 121 -32.86 53.11 56.74
CA ASN A 121 -32.71 53.69 58.09
C ASN A 121 -32.55 52.61 59.17
#